data_AF-A0A2S9FP58-F1
#
_entry.id   AF-A0A2S9FP58-F1
#
_cell.length_a   1.000
_cell.length_b   1.000
_cell.length_c   1.000
_cell.angle_alpha   90.00
_cell.angle_beta   90.00
_cell.angle_gamma   90.00
#
_symmetry.space_group_name_H-M   'P 1'
#
loop_
_entity.id
_entity.type
_entity.pdbx_description
1 polymer ?
#
loop_
_entity_poly.entity_id
_entity_poly.type
_entity_poly.pdbx_seq_one_letter_code
_entity_poly.pdbx_strand_id
1 'polypeptide(L)'
;VTELLERGHEVRSFDRVPSPLPAHPRLEVLQGDITNVDDVAAAVDGINTVIHTAAIIDLMGGASVTEEYRQRSFAVNVTGTRNLVHAAQKAGVQRFVYTASNSVVMGGQSISGGD
;
A
#
# COMPACT_ATOMS: atom_id res chain seq x y z
N VAL A 1 9.17 -8.70 1.08
CA VAL A 1 10.37 -8.34 0.28
C VAL A 1 11.36 -9.51 0.24
N THR A 2 11.90 -9.98 1.37
CA THR A 2 12.90 -11.06 1.42
C THR A 2 12.53 -12.30 0.59
N GLU A 3 11.34 -12.86 0.80
CA GLU A 3 10.87 -14.03 0.03
C GLU A 3 10.88 -13.81 -1.49
N LEU A 4 10.54 -12.59 -1.96
CA LEU A 4 10.56 -12.28 -3.39
C LEU A 4 11.99 -12.24 -3.94
N LEU A 5 12.91 -11.70 -3.15
CA LEU A 5 14.34 -11.65 -3.50
C LEU A 5 14.95 -13.04 -3.54
N GLU A 6 14.62 -13.90 -2.57
CA GLU A 6 15.04 -15.32 -2.51
C GLU A 6 14.55 -16.12 -3.71
N ARG A 7 13.34 -15.83 -4.18
CA ARG A 7 12.78 -16.41 -5.42
C ARG A 7 13.36 -15.83 -6.71
N GLY A 8 14.27 -14.86 -6.62
CA GLY A 8 14.98 -14.30 -7.78
C GLY A 8 14.26 -13.15 -8.49
N HIS A 9 13.24 -12.54 -7.87
CA HIS A 9 12.56 -11.39 -8.46
C HIS A 9 13.35 -10.08 -8.28
N GLU A 10 13.15 -9.14 -9.22
CA GLU A 10 13.46 -7.72 -9.04
C GLU A 10 12.38 -7.08 -8.17
N VAL A 11 12.78 -6.40 -7.11
CA VAL A 11 11.85 -5.85 -6.12
C VAL A 11 12.15 -4.38 -5.88
N ARG A 12 11.11 -3.54 -6.01
CA ARG A 12 11.12 -2.17 -5.48
C ARG A 12 10.34 -2.14 -4.17
N SER A 13 10.96 -1.70 -3.08
CA SER A 13 10.25 -1.36 -1.86
C SER A 13 9.88 0.12 -1.89
N PHE A 14 8.66 0.43 -1.46
CA PHE A 14 8.14 1.79 -1.36
C PHE A 14 7.55 2.00 0.04
N ASP A 15 8.13 2.92 0.80
CA ASP A 15 7.67 3.24 2.15
C ASP A 15 8.03 4.69 2.49
N ARG A 16 7.30 5.27 3.46
CA ARG A 16 7.57 6.63 3.97
C ARG A 16 8.85 6.69 4.78
N VAL A 17 9.25 5.57 5.39
CA VAL A 17 10.50 5.46 6.14
C VAL A 17 11.55 4.67 5.35
N PRO A 18 12.85 4.91 5.58
CA PRO A 18 13.89 4.12 4.95
C PRO A 18 13.73 2.62 5.23
N SER A 19 13.97 1.79 4.22
CA SER A 19 13.91 0.34 4.40
C SER A 19 15.01 -0.13 5.37
N PRO A 20 14.69 -0.97 6.37
CA PRO A 20 15.70 -1.55 7.26
C PRO A 20 16.43 -2.74 6.62
N LEU A 21 16.09 -3.11 5.38
CA LEU A 21 16.67 -4.27 4.70
C LEU A 21 18.11 -3.98 4.27
N PRO A 22 19.01 -4.98 4.33
CA PRO A 22 20.34 -4.83 3.79
C PRO A 22 20.28 -4.59 2.27
N ALA A 23 21.28 -3.89 1.73
CA ALA A 23 21.41 -3.68 0.29
C ALA A 23 21.46 -5.03 -0.44
N HIS A 24 20.78 -5.12 -1.57
CA HIS A 24 20.70 -6.32 -2.39
C HIS A 24 20.67 -5.91 -3.87
N PRO A 25 21.38 -6.63 -4.78
CA PRO A 25 21.51 -6.21 -6.19
C PRO A 25 20.18 -6.14 -6.96
N ARG A 26 19.16 -6.87 -6.51
CA ARG A 26 17.79 -6.87 -7.06
C ARG A 26 16.77 -6.09 -6.22
N LEU A 27 17.24 -5.30 -5.26
CA LEU A 27 16.39 -4.47 -4.42
C LEU A 27 16.63 -2.99 -4.71
N GLU A 28 15.60 -2.35 -5.23
CA GLU A 28 15.51 -0.90 -5.27
C GLU A 28 14.70 -0.41 -4.06
N VAL A 29 15.21 0.58 -3.34
CA VAL A 29 14.50 1.20 -2.21
C VAL A 29 14.09 2.60 -2.63
N LEU A 30 12.78 2.84 -2.71
CA LEU A 30 12.19 4.14 -2.99
C LEU A 30 11.49 4.66 -1.73
N GLN A 31 11.92 5.81 -1.23
CA GLN A 31 11.25 6.47 -0.11
C GLN A 31 10.24 7.48 -0.65
N GLY A 32 9.00 7.45 -0.15
CA GLY A 32 7.96 8.41 -0.52
C GLY A 32 6.65 8.15 0.22
N ASP A 33 5.65 8.99 -0.01
CA ASP A 33 4.36 8.90 0.67
C ASP A 33 3.25 8.46 -0.29
N ILE A 34 2.47 7.44 0.10
CA ILE A 34 1.36 6.94 -0.72
C ILE A 34 0.25 8.00 -0.93
N THR A 35 0.19 9.01 -0.07
CA THR A 35 -0.73 10.15 -0.24
C THR A 35 -0.26 11.15 -1.30
N ASN A 36 1.01 11.10 -1.70
CA ASN A 36 1.59 11.90 -2.77
C ASN A 36 1.49 11.14 -4.11
N VAL A 37 0.83 11.77 -5.09
CA VAL A 37 0.56 11.14 -6.40
C VAL A 37 1.84 10.94 -7.22
N ASP A 38 2.81 11.85 -7.12
CA ASP A 38 4.06 11.77 -7.89
C ASP A 38 4.97 10.67 -7.34
N ASP A 39 5.05 10.54 -6.02
CA ASP A 39 5.79 9.47 -5.35
C ASP A 39 5.24 8.10 -5.75
N VAL A 40 3.91 7.98 -5.75
CA VAL A 40 3.21 6.75 -6.16
C VAL A 40 3.42 6.45 -7.64
N ALA A 41 3.38 7.46 -8.51
CA ALA A 41 3.65 7.29 -9.93
C ALA A 41 5.07 6.78 -10.18
N ALA A 42 6.06 7.34 -9.50
CA ALA A 42 7.45 6.86 -9.54
C ALA A 42 7.57 5.42 -8.99
N ALA A 43 6.84 5.09 -7.92
CA ALA A 43 6.87 3.76 -7.32
C ALA A 43 6.41 2.67 -8.28
N VAL A 44 5.40 2.93 -9.11
CA VAL A 44 4.84 1.93 -10.04
C VAL A 44 5.46 1.94 -11.44
N ASP A 45 6.36 2.88 -11.74
CA ASP A 45 6.97 2.95 -13.07
C ASP A 45 7.79 1.69 -13.39
N GLY A 46 7.50 1.07 -14.54
CA GLY A 46 8.11 -0.21 -14.95
C GLY A 46 7.74 -1.43 -14.10
N ILE A 47 6.79 -1.34 -13.18
CA ILE A 47 6.39 -2.44 -12.30
C ILE A 47 5.32 -3.33 -12.97
N ASN A 48 5.48 -4.65 -12.87
CA ASN A 48 4.50 -5.61 -13.41
C ASN A 48 3.41 -6.01 -12.40
N THR A 49 3.72 -5.98 -11.11
CA THR A 49 2.91 -6.55 -10.01
C THR A 49 3.09 -5.69 -8.77
N VAL A 50 1.98 -5.25 -8.18
CA VAL A 50 1.97 -4.50 -6.92
C VAL A 50 1.46 -5.39 -5.80
N ILE A 51 2.19 -5.41 -4.68
CA ILE A 51 1.75 -5.98 -3.39
C ILE A 51 1.59 -4.81 -2.42
N HIS A 52 0.36 -4.37 -2.23
CA HIS A 52 0.02 -3.20 -1.41
C HIS A 52 -0.21 -3.60 0.04
N THR A 53 0.70 -3.14 0.91
CA THR A 53 0.67 -3.37 2.36
C THR A 53 0.69 -2.08 3.19
N ALA A 54 0.74 -0.90 2.54
CA ALA A 54 0.85 0.36 3.24
C ALA A 54 -0.51 0.74 3.86
N ALA A 55 -0.54 0.86 5.19
CA ALA A 55 -1.72 1.25 5.93
C ALA A 55 -1.33 1.82 7.30
N ILE A 56 -2.21 2.63 7.89
CA ILE A 56 -2.17 2.92 9.33
C ILE A 56 -3.35 2.25 10.02
N ILE A 57 -3.08 1.64 11.18
CA ILE A 57 -4.06 0.86 11.94
C ILE A 57 -3.98 1.28 13.40
N ASP A 58 -5.13 1.41 14.05
CA ASP A 58 -5.27 1.61 15.48
C ASP A 58 -6.30 0.61 15.98
N LEU A 59 -5.88 -0.21 16.94
CA LEU A 59 -6.66 -1.31 17.50
C LEU A 59 -7.64 -0.82 18.59
N MET A 60 -7.52 0.43 19.07
CA MET A 60 -8.33 1.01 20.14
C MET A 60 -9.63 1.66 19.65
N GLY A 61 -10.18 1.16 18.53
CA GLY A 61 -11.28 1.75 17.77
C GLY A 61 -12.50 2.22 18.58
N GLY A 62 -13.33 3.08 17.98
CA GLY A 62 -14.54 3.63 18.61
C GLY A 62 -14.39 5.09 19.04
N ALA A 63 -15.04 5.46 20.16
CA ALA A 63 -15.10 6.85 20.65
C ALA A 63 -13.73 7.43 21.05
N SER A 64 -12.73 6.57 21.25
CA SER A 64 -11.35 6.91 21.63
C SER A 64 -10.51 7.49 20.49
N VAL A 65 -10.96 7.36 19.24
CA VAL A 65 -10.19 7.77 18.06
C VAL A 65 -10.36 9.27 17.82
N THR A 66 -9.24 9.99 17.76
CA THR A 66 -9.23 11.44 17.48
C THR A 66 -9.62 11.72 16.04
N GLU A 67 -10.17 12.91 15.80
CA GLU A 67 -10.50 13.35 14.43
C GLU A 67 -9.25 13.42 13.53
N GLU A 68 -8.12 13.87 14.07
CA GLU A 68 -6.83 13.87 13.38
C GLU A 68 -6.45 12.46 12.90
N TYR A 69 -6.60 11.45 13.77
CA TYR A 69 -6.31 10.08 13.39
C TYR A 69 -7.25 9.61 12.27
N ARG A 70 -8.56 9.91 12.36
CA ARG A 70 -9.53 9.53 11.32
C ARG A 70 -9.14 10.12 9.97
N GLN A 71 -8.82 11.40 9.93
CA GLN A 71 -8.42 12.10 8.71
C GLN A 71 -7.14 11.48 8.13
N ARG A 72 -6.13 11.24 8.98
CA ARG A 72 -4.88 10.61 8.55
C ARG A 72 -5.10 9.17 8.05
N SER A 73 -5.96 8.40 8.72
CA SER A 73 -6.27 7.02 8.33
C SER A 73 -7.01 6.97 7.00
N PHE A 74 -7.96 7.87 6.79
CA PHE A 74 -8.65 8.01 5.52
C PHE A 74 -7.70 8.45 4.40
N ALA A 75 -6.82 9.42 4.67
CA ALA A 75 -5.83 9.88 3.72
C ALA A 75 -4.91 8.75 3.26
N VAL A 76 -4.37 7.94 4.18
CA VAL A 76 -3.46 6.83 3.84
C VAL A 76 -4.21 5.64 3.24
N ASN A 77 -5.18 5.10 3.98
CA ASN A 77 -5.76 3.79 3.68
C ASN A 77 -6.77 3.85 2.53
N VAL A 78 -7.47 4.98 2.34
CA VAL A 78 -8.47 5.14 1.28
C VAL A 78 -7.90 5.97 0.14
N THR A 79 -7.48 7.20 0.41
CA THR A 79 -7.03 8.11 -0.65
C THR A 79 -5.69 7.64 -1.23
N GLY A 80 -4.74 7.22 -0.41
CA GLY A 80 -3.46 6.68 -0.85
C GLY A 80 -3.62 5.39 -1.66
N THR A 81 -4.43 4.44 -1.18
CA THR A 81 -4.75 3.22 -1.94
C THR A 81 -5.34 3.55 -3.31
N ARG A 82 -6.29 4.50 -3.38
CA ARG A 82 -6.87 4.96 -4.65
C ARG A 82 -5.82 5.57 -5.59
N ASN A 83 -4.89 6.37 -5.05
CA ASN A 83 -3.78 6.92 -5.85
C ASN A 83 -2.95 5.79 -6.46
N LEU A 84 -2.60 4.77 -5.64
CA LEU A 84 -1.80 3.63 -6.06
C LEU A 84 -2.50 2.77 -7.11
N VAL A 85 -3.79 2.51 -6.95
CA VAL A 85 -4.60 1.79 -7.96
C VAL A 85 -4.61 2.55 -9.29
N HIS A 86 -4.91 3.85 -9.27
CA HIS A 86 -4.94 4.65 -10.49
C HIS A 86 -3.57 4.74 -11.18
N ALA A 87 -2.50 4.92 -10.41
CA ALA A 87 -1.15 4.96 -10.96
C ALA A 87 -0.75 3.60 -11.56
N ALA A 88 -1.03 2.50 -10.85
CA ALA A 88 -0.77 1.15 -11.33
C ALA A 88 -1.51 0.84 -12.63
N GLN A 89 -2.79 1.23 -12.73
CA GLN A 89 -3.58 1.11 -13.96
C GLN A 89 -2.95 1.90 -15.11
N LYS A 90 -2.57 3.16 -14.88
CA LYS A 90 -1.93 4.00 -15.90
C LYS A 90 -0.57 3.46 -16.36
N ALA A 91 0.20 2.88 -15.44
CA ALA A 91 1.51 2.29 -15.73
C ALA A 91 1.43 0.90 -16.38
N GLY A 92 0.23 0.31 -16.51
CA GLY A 92 0.05 -1.02 -17.11
C GLY A 92 0.44 -2.17 -16.20
N VAL A 93 0.39 -1.99 -14.87
CA VAL A 93 0.57 -3.07 -13.89
C VAL A 93 -0.45 -4.18 -14.17
N GLN A 94 0.04 -5.42 -14.26
CA GLN A 94 -0.79 -6.57 -14.64
C GLN A 94 -1.49 -7.22 -13.46
N ARG A 95 -0.93 -7.10 -12.25
CA ARG A 95 -1.47 -7.71 -11.03
C ARG A 95 -1.39 -6.74 -9.86
N PHE A 96 -2.49 -6.63 -9.12
CA PHE A 96 -2.58 -5.82 -7.92
C PHE A 96 -3.12 -6.67 -6.78
N VAL A 97 -2.30 -6.92 -5.77
CA VAL A 97 -2.69 -7.64 -4.55
C VAL A 97 -2.72 -6.61 -3.44
N TYR A 98 -3.88 -6.39 -2.83
CA TYR A 98 -4.01 -5.49 -1.70
C TYR A 98 -4.29 -6.27 -0.41
N THR A 99 -3.75 -5.76 0.71
CA THR A 99 -3.92 -6.38 2.02
C THR A 99 -5.16 -5.79 2.69
N ALA A 100 -6.23 -6.57 2.73
CA ALA A 100 -7.45 -6.25 3.49
C ALA A 100 -7.33 -6.65 4.97
N SER A 101 -8.31 -6.25 5.77
CA SER A 101 -8.49 -6.69 7.16
C SER A 101 -9.77 -7.50 7.31
N ASN A 102 -9.75 -8.52 8.17
CA ASN A 102 -10.93 -9.30 8.53
C ASN A 102 -12.07 -8.44 9.12
N SER A 103 -11.74 -7.29 9.72
CA SER A 103 -12.72 -6.33 10.25
C SER A 103 -13.71 -5.82 9.18
N VAL A 104 -13.34 -5.86 7.90
CA VAL A 104 -14.20 -5.43 6.79
C VAL A 104 -15.38 -6.40 6.58
N VAL A 105 -15.22 -7.69 6.91
CA VAL A 105 -16.21 -8.74 6.63
C VAL A 105 -16.95 -9.26 7.87
N MET A 106 -16.51 -8.90 9.08
CA MET A 106 -17.11 -9.40 10.33
C MET A 106 -18.49 -8.81 10.66
N GLY A 107 -18.96 -7.79 9.96
CA GLY A 107 -20.26 -7.16 10.19
C GLY A 107 -21.48 -8.01 9.81
N GLY A 108 -21.27 -9.19 9.24
CA GLY A 108 -22.35 -10.11 8.84
C GLY A 108 -23.23 -9.61 7.67
N GLN A 109 -22.86 -8.48 7.05
CA GLN A 109 -23.52 -7.91 5.89
C GLN A 109 -22.76 -8.31 4.62
N SER A 110 -23.48 -8.61 3.55
CA SER A 110 -22.86 -8.77 2.24
C SER A 110 -22.26 -7.44 1.77
N ILE A 111 -21.03 -7.49 1.27
CA ILE A 111 -20.38 -6.33 0.66
C ILE A 111 -20.74 -6.34 -0.83
N SER A 112 -21.40 -5.27 -1.29
CA SER A 112 -21.78 -5.07 -2.69
C SER A 112 -21.29 -3.71 -3.16
N GLY A 113 -20.63 -3.65 -4.31
CA GLY A 113 -19.98 -2.41 -4.76
C GLY A 113 -18.83 -1.97 -3.84
N GLY A 114 -18.24 -2.92 -3.10
CA GLY A 114 -16.92 -2.72 -2.52
C GLY A 114 -15.93 -2.46 -3.65
N ASP A 115 -14.97 -1.59 -3.38
CA ASP A 115 -13.87 -1.22 -4.27
C ASP A 115 -13.09 -2.43 -4.82
#